data_AF-A0ABD5MRM4-F1
#
_entry.id   AF-A0ABD5MRM4-F1
#
_cell.length_a   1.000
_cell.length_b   1.000
_cell.length_c   1.000
_cell.angle_alpha   90.00
_cell.angle_beta   90.00
_cell.angle_gamma   90.00
#
_symmetry.space_group_name_H-M   'P 1'
#
loop_
_entity.id
_entity.type
_entity.pdbx_description
1 polymer ?
#
loop_
_entity_poly.entity_id
_entity_poly.type
_entity_poly.pdbx_seq_one_letter_code
_entity_poly.pdbx_strand_id
1 'polypeptide(L)'
;MVSKDQAIGWIIFLVCAVVIVGYIVTLFAYEPIIQPIIDLGATTDVQFWLVAVPVLIAFIAVLAIGAWIGWTMGTTPPPRPIEEIESESTT
;
A
#
# COMPACT_ATOMS: atom_id res chain seq x y z
N MET A 1 -3.58 35.12 -2.42
CA MET A 1 -4.39 34.27 -1.51
C MET A 1 -4.17 32.84 -1.97
N VAL A 2 -3.56 31.98 -1.15
CA VAL A 2 -3.40 30.57 -1.52
C VAL A 2 -4.79 29.91 -1.51
N SER A 3 -5.16 29.22 -2.58
CA SER A 3 -6.44 28.50 -2.60
C SER A 3 -6.40 27.38 -1.57
N LYS A 4 -7.57 27.02 -1.01
CA LYS A 4 -7.68 25.94 -0.02
C LYS A 4 -7.08 24.63 -0.55
N ASP A 5 -7.29 24.35 -1.83
CA ASP A 5 -6.79 23.13 -2.48
C ASP A 5 -5.27 23.18 -2.66
N GLN A 6 -4.70 24.34 -2.98
CA GLN A 6 -3.25 24.52 -3.04
C GLN A 6 -2.61 24.38 -1.65
N ALA A 7 -3.26 24.88 -0.59
CA ALA A 7 -2.78 24.70 0.78
C ALA A 7 -2.75 23.22 1.18
N ILE A 8 -3.80 22.45 0.84
CA ILE A 8 -3.87 21.01 1.09
C ILE A 8 -2.75 20.28 0.33
N GLY A 9 -2.53 20.63 -0.94
CA GLY A 9 -1.45 20.05 -1.75
C GLY A 9 -0.06 20.26 -1.13
N TRP A 10 0.24 21.47 -0.66
CA TRP A 10 1.51 21.76 0.01
C TRP A 10 1.69 21.01 1.32
N ILE A 11 0.63 20.86 2.12
CA ILE A 11 0.68 20.11 3.37
C ILE A 11 1.01 18.64 3.09
N ILE A 12 0.32 18.01 2.14
CA ILE A 12 0.57 16.61 1.76
C ILE A 12 2.01 16.46 1.25
N PHE A 13 2.46 17.35 0.37
CA PHE A 13 3.82 17.32 -0.16
C PHE A 13 4.87 17.41 0.96
N LEU A 14 4.70 18.33 1.90
CA LEU A 14 5.62 18.50 3.02
C LEU A 14 5.65 17.26 3.92
N VAL A 15 4.48 16.70 4.24
CA VAL A 15 4.39 15.46 5.04
C VAL A 15 5.12 14.33 4.33
N CYS A 16 4.87 14.12 3.04
CA CYS A 16 5.57 13.09 2.26
C CYS A 16 7.08 13.33 2.22
N ALA A 17 7.53 14.56 1.99
CA ALA A 17 8.94 14.91 1.97
C ALA A 17 9.61 14.60 3.31
N VAL A 18 8.97 14.96 4.43
CA VAL A 18 9.47 14.63 5.78
C VAL A 18 9.54 13.13 6.01
N VAL A 19 8.52 12.37 5.61
CA VAL A 19 8.52 10.90 5.73
C VAL A 19 9.64 10.28 4.90
N ILE A 20 9.87 10.75 3.67
CA ILE A 20 10.96 10.25 2.82
C ILE A 20 12.32 10.51 3.47
N VAL A 21 12.56 11.74 3.92
CA VAL A 21 13.82 12.09 4.57
C VAL A 21 14.01 11.28 5.85
N GLY A 22 12.99 11.20 6.70
CA GLY A 22 13.01 10.40 7.92
C GLY A 22 13.28 8.92 7.67
N TYR A 23 12.67 8.35 6.63
CA TYR A 23 12.91 6.96 6.22
C TYR A 23 14.37 6.74 5.80
N ILE A 24 14.90 7.58 4.92
CA ILE A 24 16.29 7.46 4.43
C ILE A 24 17.29 7.63 5.59
N VAL A 25 17.09 8.65 6.43
CA VAL A 25 17.98 8.91 7.57
C VAL A 25 17.94 7.75 8.57
N THR A 26 16.76 7.22 8.87
CA THR A 26 16.65 6.07 9.79
C THR A 26 17.24 4.81 9.15
N LEU A 27 17.09 4.60 7.85
CA LEU A 27 17.63 3.41 7.20
C LEU A 27 19.17 3.41 7.15
N PHE A 28 19.80 4.54 6.85
CA PHE A 28 21.26 4.61 6.61
C PHE A 28 22.07 5.24 7.73
N ALA A 29 21.45 6.02 8.62
CA ALA A 29 22.14 6.81 9.63
C ALA A 29 21.48 6.72 11.02
N TYR A 30 20.77 5.63 11.31
CA TYR A 30 20.16 5.41 12.62
C TYR A 30 21.18 5.47 13.76
N GLU A 31 22.27 4.69 13.68
CA GLU A 31 23.28 4.60 14.73
C GLU A 31 23.97 5.95 15.05
N PRO A 32 24.48 6.72 14.07
CA PRO A 32 25.14 7.99 14.37
C PRO A 32 24.20 9.16 14.68
N ILE A 33 22.97 9.18 14.15
CA ILE A 33 22.09 10.37 14.23
C ILE A 33 20.88 10.14 15.14
N ILE A 34 20.21 9.00 15.03
CA ILE A 34 18.91 8.78 15.67
C ILE A 34 19.07 8.11 17.04
N GLN A 35 19.87 7.05 17.13
CA GLN A 35 20.07 6.27 18.36
C GLN A 35 20.55 7.12 19.55
N PRO A 36 21.42 8.14 19.41
CA PRO A 36 21.82 9.00 20.53
C PRO A 36 20.70 9.90 21.06
N ILE A 37 19.68 10.18 20.24
CA ILE A 37 18.54 11.03 20.60
C ILE A 37 17.41 10.17 21.15
N ILE A 38 17.14 9.03 20.51
CA ILE A 38 16.08 8.09 20.87
C ILE A 38 16.56 6.67 20.56
N ASP A 39 16.74 5.86 21.60
CA ASP A 39 17.12 4.46 21.45
C ASP A 39 15.87 3.58 21.26
N LEU A 40 15.62 3.18 20.01
CA LEU A 40 14.52 2.27 19.63
C LEU A 40 14.95 0.80 19.64
N GLY A 41 16.18 0.49 20.08
CA GLY A 41 16.76 -0.85 20.06
C GLY A 41 17.89 -0.99 19.05
N ALA A 42 18.26 -2.23 18.75
CA ALA A 42 19.39 -2.55 17.88
C ALA A 42 19.16 -2.04 16.45
N THR A 43 20.23 -1.48 15.84
CA THR A 43 20.22 -0.95 14.47
C THR A 43 19.63 -1.94 13.46
N THR A 44 20.03 -3.22 13.57
CA THR A 44 19.56 -4.29 12.70
C THR A 44 18.05 -4.50 12.80
N ASP A 45 17.49 -4.49 14.02
CA ASP A 45 16.07 -4.72 14.24
C ASP A 45 15.24 -3.55 13.70
N VAL A 46 15.69 -2.32 13.96
CA VAL A 46 15.04 -1.10 13.47
C VAL A 46 15.04 -1.08 11.94
N GLN A 47 16.19 -1.31 11.31
CA GLN A 47 16.30 -1.37 9.84
C GLN A 47 15.44 -2.49 9.25
N PHE A 48 15.44 -3.66 9.89
CA PHE A 48 14.62 -4.80 9.45
C PHE A 48 13.14 -4.44 9.47
N TRP A 49 12.60 -3.96 10.61
CA TRP A 49 11.18 -3.63 10.73
C TRP A 49 10.77 -2.44 9.87
N LEU A 50 11.65 -1.45 9.69
CA LEU A 50 11.43 -0.29 8.82
C LEU A 50 11.21 -0.69 7.36
N VAL A 51 11.87 -1.75 6.90
CA VAL A 51 11.69 -2.30 5.54
C VAL A 51 10.59 -3.35 5.50
N ALA A 52 10.55 -4.24 6.49
CA ALA A 52 9.64 -5.37 6.52
C ALA A 52 8.16 -4.93 6.57
N VAL A 53 7.82 -3.87 7.31
CA VAL A 53 6.43 -3.42 7.44
C VAL A 53 5.85 -2.91 6.11
N PRO A 54 6.47 -1.94 5.40
CA PRO A 54 5.95 -1.50 4.09
C PRO A 54 5.89 -2.64 3.06
N VAL A 55 6.92 -3.48 3.02
CA VAL A 55 6.97 -4.63 2.10
C VAL A 55 5.85 -5.62 2.41
N LEU A 56 5.62 -5.94 3.69
CA LEU A 56 4.54 -6.81 4.13
C LEU A 56 3.17 -6.23 3.73
N ILE A 57 2.93 -4.94 3.97
CA ILE A 57 1.66 -4.30 3.60
C ILE A 57 1.44 -4.37 2.09
N ALA A 58 2.45 -4.02 1.29
CA ALA A 58 2.37 -4.09 -0.18
C ALA A 58 2.11 -5.53 -0.65
N PHE A 59 2.80 -6.51 -0.07
CA PHE A 59 2.63 -7.92 -0.40
C PHE A 59 1.22 -8.43 -0.05
N ILE A 60 0.72 -8.13 1.15
CA ILE A 60 -0.64 -8.48 1.57
C ILE A 60 -1.67 -7.83 0.65
N ALA A 61 -1.48 -6.57 0.24
CA ALA A 61 -2.40 -5.90 -0.67
C ALA A 61 -2.50 -6.64 -2.03
N VAL A 62 -1.36 -7.06 -2.58
CA VAL A 62 -1.33 -7.85 -3.83
C VAL A 62 -2.02 -9.20 -3.65
N LEU A 63 -1.74 -9.91 -2.57
CA LEU A 63 -2.36 -11.20 -2.28
C LEU A 63 -3.88 -11.07 -2.04
N ALA A 64 -4.31 -10.01 -1.37
CA ALA A 64 -5.73 -9.73 -1.14
C ALA A 64 -6.48 -9.51 -2.47
N ILE A 65 -5.87 -8.81 -3.43
CA ILE A 65 -6.43 -8.65 -4.78
C ILE A 65 -6.53 -10.01 -5.48
N GLY A 66 -5.47 -10.82 -5.45
CA GLY A 66 -5.47 -12.15 -6.06
C GLY A 66 -6.53 -13.08 -5.44
N ALA A 67 -6.65 -13.06 -4.11
CA ALA A 67 -7.67 -13.80 -3.37
C ALA A 67 -9.09 -13.34 -3.73
N TRP A 68 -9.32 -12.02 -3.86
CA TRP A 68 -10.60 -11.48 -4.29
C TRP A 68 -10.98 -11.94 -5.70
N ILE A 69 -10.05 -11.88 -6.65
CA ILE A 69 -10.28 -12.36 -8.02
C ILE A 69 -10.62 -13.86 -8.01
N GLY A 70 -9.83 -14.67 -7.31
CA GLY A 70 -10.08 -16.10 -7.18
C GLY A 70 -11.45 -16.41 -6.56
N TRP A 71 -11.85 -15.65 -5.54
CA TRP A 71 -13.17 -15.75 -4.94
C TRP A 71 -14.29 -15.46 -5.94
N THR A 72 -14.18 -14.38 -6.73
CA THR A 72 -15.19 -14.05 -7.73
C THR A 72 -15.32 -15.14 -8.80
N MET A 73 -14.22 -15.68 -9.33
CA MET A 73 -14.27 -16.77 -10.32
C MET A 73 -14.86 -18.07 -9.74
N GLY A 74 -14.54 -18.39 -8.49
CA GLY A 74 -15.05 -19.59 -7.82
C GLY A 74 -16.52 -19.52 -7.46
N THR A 75 -17.07 -18.31 -7.30
CA THR A 75 -18.47 -18.09 -6.92
C THR A 75 -19.37 -17.66 -8.08
N THR A 76 -18.81 -17.25 -9.23
CA THR A 76 -19.59 -17.01 -10.45
C THR A 76 -19.92 -18.34 -11.13
N PRO A 77 -21.21 -18.72 -11.23
CA PRO A 77 -21.60 -19.83 -12.08
C PRO A 77 -21.15 -19.56 -13.53
N PRO A 78 -20.73 -20.58 -14.28
CA PRO A 78 -20.40 -20.40 -15.68
C PRO A 78 -21.60 -19.74 -16.40
N PRO A 79 -21.37 -18.76 -17.28
CA PRO A 79 -22.43 -18.10 -18.01
C PRO A 79 -23.26 -19.14 -18.76
N ARG A 80 -24.60 -18.96 -18.76
CA ARG A 80 -25.53 -19.88 -19.44
C ARG A 80 -25.14 -20.03 -20.92
N PRO A 81 -25.31 -21.23 -21.52
CA PRO A 81 -25.07 -21.43 -22.94
C PRO A 81 -25.84 -20.40 -23.78
N ILE A 82 -25.18 -19.89 -24.82
CA ILE A 82 -25.64 -18.75 -25.63
C ILE A 82 -26.99 -19.05 -26.33
N GLU A 83 -27.24 -20.33 -26.63
CA GLU A 83 -28.46 -20.83 -27.28
C GLU A 83 -29.74 -20.59 -26.45
N GLU A 84 -29.65 -20.60 -25.11
CA GLU A 84 -30.79 -20.33 -24.24
C GLU A 84 -31.12 -18.83 -24.14
N ILE A 85 -30.12 -17.96 -24.34
CA ILE A 85 -30.27 -16.50 -24.26
C ILE A 85 -30.89 -15.95 -25.55
N GLU A 86 -30.55 -16.52 -26.70
CA GLU A 86 -31.08 -16.12 -28.01
C GLU A 86 -32.57 -16.47 -28.17
N SER A 87 -33.00 -17.63 -27.67
CA SER A 87 -34.40 -18.07 -27.68
C SER A 87 -35.31 -17.28 -26.74
N GLU A 88 -34.81 -16.85 -25.57
CA GLU A 88 -35.53 -15.95 -24.64
C GLU A 88 -35.72 -14.54 -25.23
N SER A 89 -34.76 -14.05 -26.02
CA SER A 89 -34.83 -12.71 -26.64
C SER A 89 -35.76 -12.60 -27.86
N THR A 90 -36.11 -13.74 -28.46
CA THR A 90 -36.94 -13.81 -29.68
C THR A 90 -38.41 -14.15 -29.36
N THR A 91 -38.75 -14.39 -28.09
CA THR A 91 -40.12 -14.65 -27.61
C THR A 91 -40.75 -13.39 -27.05
#